data_AF-A0A1E4T4Z4-F1
#
_entry.id   AF-A0A1E4T4Z4-F1
#
_cell.length_a   1.000
_cell.length_b   1.000
_cell.length_c   1.000
_cell.angle_alpha   90.00
_cell.angle_beta   90.00
_cell.angle_gamma   90.00
#
_symmetry.space_group_name_H-M   'P 1'
#
loop_
_entity.id
_entity.type
_entity.pdbx_description
1 polymer ?
#
loop_
_entity_poly.entity_id
_entity_poly.type
_entity_poly.pdbx_seq_one_letter_code
_entity_poly.pdbx_strand_id
1 'polypeptide(L)'
;LVGLLSDLSNNKTERMFNDFKKLTERKQNITDNLVNNLTKENQSLKGALKVAKHDISNKNESESLKRQLDSLKKEHNGLKTSYSSMEAELKELRAQNKALKLKLNAGESSSTQVVKELDLFSTKLEIMELLTELSCIEYIENTDNLIFKMRQSGTTCSLTYRLLISKSEVTEIVYIPSIDDDAEDDDGENLLKLKKCLPDYLLDNLTFPSNTLYNFYNKLARSLNK
;
A
#
# COMPACT_ATOMS: atom_id res chain seq x y z
N LEU A 1 -27.97 136.60 -3.29
CA LEU A 1 -28.96 135.55 -2.96
C LEU A 1 -28.76 134.24 -3.74
N VAL A 2 -28.35 134.27 -5.01
CA VAL A 2 -28.21 133.06 -5.86
C VAL A 2 -27.05 132.14 -5.42
N GLY A 3 -25.93 132.68 -4.92
CA GLY A 3 -24.81 131.86 -4.40
C GLY A 3 -25.12 131.13 -3.08
N LEU A 4 -25.92 131.72 -2.19
CA LEU A 4 -26.32 131.09 -0.93
C LEU A 4 -27.27 129.89 -1.15
N LEU A 5 -28.11 129.96 -2.19
CA LEU A 5 -29.05 128.90 -2.55
C LEU A 5 -28.36 127.73 -3.27
N SER A 6 -27.33 127.98 -4.09
CA SER A 6 -26.48 126.92 -4.63
C SER A 6 -25.63 126.25 -3.54
N ASP A 7 -25.14 127.01 -2.57
CA ASP A 7 -24.37 126.49 -1.44
C ASP A 7 -25.22 125.64 -0.51
N LEU A 8 -26.49 126.00 -0.26
CA LEU A 8 -27.43 125.17 0.51
C LEU A 8 -27.79 123.86 -0.21
N SER A 9 -28.00 123.91 -1.54
CA SER A 9 -28.29 122.73 -2.36
C SER A 9 -27.08 121.79 -2.44
N ASN A 10 -25.89 122.35 -2.64
CA ASN A 10 -24.63 121.62 -2.65
C ASN A 10 -24.36 120.97 -1.29
N ASN A 11 -24.57 121.68 -0.18
CA ASN A 11 -24.32 121.16 1.18
C ASN A 11 -25.28 120.00 1.56
N LYS A 12 -26.54 120.04 1.11
CA LYS A 12 -27.49 118.92 1.30
C LYS A 12 -27.11 117.70 0.45
N THR A 13 -26.69 117.92 -0.79
CA THR A 13 -26.26 116.86 -1.71
C THR A 13 -24.95 116.21 -1.23
N GLU A 14 -24.01 117.01 -0.73
CA GLU A 14 -22.74 116.59 -0.11
C GLU A 14 -22.98 115.73 1.15
N ARG A 15 -23.96 116.10 2.00
CA ARG A 15 -24.36 115.30 3.16
C ARG A 15 -24.95 113.96 2.75
N MET A 16 -25.88 113.94 1.79
CA MET A 16 -26.46 112.68 1.30
C MET A 16 -25.40 111.75 0.68
N PHE A 17 -24.45 112.31 -0.07
CA PHE A 17 -23.32 111.56 -0.62
C PHE A 17 -22.43 110.97 0.49
N ASN A 18 -22.09 111.75 1.52
CA ASN A 18 -21.29 111.28 2.65
C ASN A 18 -21.99 110.20 3.49
N ASP A 19 -23.31 110.30 3.69
CA ASP A 19 -24.09 109.28 4.38
C ASP A 19 -24.19 108.00 3.56
N PHE A 20 -24.38 108.12 2.23
CA PHE A 20 -24.37 106.98 1.32
C PHE A 20 -22.99 106.30 1.27
N LYS A 21 -21.91 107.08 1.26
CA LYS A 21 -20.53 106.58 1.33
C LYS A 21 -20.31 105.77 2.63
N LYS A 22 -20.67 106.32 3.79
CA LYS A 22 -20.57 105.62 5.08
C LYS A 22 -21.41 104.35 5.13
N LEU A 23 -22.62 104.37 4.59
CA LEU A 23 -23.49 103.19 4.52
C LEU A 23 -22.85 102.10 3.64
N THR A 24 -22.28 102.51 2.50
CA THR A 24 -21.62 101.60 1.55
C THR A 24 -20.35 101.00 2.17
N GLU A 25 -19.52 101.80 2.85
CA GLU A 25 -18.35 101.32 3.60
C GLU A 25 -18.74 100.34 4.71
N ARG A 26 -19.82 100.61 5.45
CA ARG A 26 -20.35 99.67 6.45
C ARG A 26 -20.81 98.36 5.82
N LYS A 27 -21.57 98.42 4.72
CA LYS A 27 -22.02 97.23 3.99
C LYS A 27 -20.82 96.44 3.44
N GLN A 28 -19.83 97.13 2.89
CA GLN A 28 -18.60 96.52 2.39
C GLN A 28 -17.87 95.78 3.51
N ASN A 29 -17.64 96.44 4.66
CA ASN A 29 -16.97 95.83 5.81
C ASN A 29 -17.73 94.62 6.37
N ILE A 30 -19.06 94.67 6.44
CA ILE A 30 -19.88 93.52 6.87
C ILE A 30 -19.73 92.37 5.87
N THR A 31 -19.78 92.68 4.58
CA THR A 31 -19.66 91.69 3.51
C THR A 31 -18.28 91.05 3.51
N ASP A 32 -17.21 91.83 3.64
CA ASP A 32 -15.84 91.33 3.68
C ASP A 32 -15.59 90.45 4.91
N ASN A 33 -16.11 90.83 6.07
CA ASN A 33 -16.05 89.99 7.27
C ASN A 33 -16.79 88.66 7.08
N LEU A 34 -17.98 88.69 6.48
CA LEU A 34 -18.75 87.49 6.19
C LEU A 34 -18.02 86.59 5.19
N VAL A 35 -17.52 87.15 4.09
CA VAL A 35 -16.74 86.43 3.06
C VAL A 35 -15.49 85.80 3.69
N ASN A 36 -14.76 86.54 4.52
CA ASN A 36 -13.57 86.03 5.20
C ASN A 36 -13.90 84.87 6.15
N ASN A 37 -14.97 84.99 6.93
CA ASN A 37 -15.42 83.93 7.83
C ASN A 37 -15.84 82.67 7.06
N LEU A 38 -16.68 82.84 6.03
CA LEU A 38 -17.11 81.73 5.17
C LEU A 38 -15.93 81.09 4.43
N THR A 39 -14.92 81.87 4.04
CA THR A 39 -13.72 81.35 3.37
C THR A 39 -12.87 80.52 4.35
N LYS A 40 -12.68 81.00 5.58
CA LYS A 40 -11.98 80.24 6.63
C LYS A 40 -12.71 78.95 6.98
N GLU A 41 -14.04 79.02 7.12
CA GLU A 41 -14.87 77.84 7.40
C GLU A 41 -14.78 76.81 6.27
N ASN A 42 -14.89 77.24 5.01
CA ASN A 42 -14.72 76.36 3.85
C ASN A 42 -13.32 75.72 3.79
N GLN A 43 -12.26 76.45 4.13
CA GLN A 43 -10.91 75.88 4.21
C GLN A 43 -10.80 74.82 5.31
N SER A 44 -11.38 75.09 6.48
CA SER A 44 -11.44 74.13 7.59
C SER A 44 -12.20 72.86 7.19
N LEU A 45 -13.39 73.01 6.61
CA LEU A 45 -14.21 71.91 6.13
C LEU A 45 -13.48 71.07 5.05
N LYS A 46 -12.76 71.72 4.13
CA LYS A 46 -11.94 71.03 3.13
C LYS A 46 -10.80 70.22 3.75
N GLY A 47 -10.21 70.72 4.83
CA GLY A 47 -9.21 70.01 5.62
C GLY A 47 -9.80 68.77 6.31
N ALA A 48 -10.92 68.95 7.03
CA ALA A 48 -11.63 67.86 7.69
C ALA A 48 -12.08 66.77 6.71
N LEU A 49 -12.54 67.16 5.52
CA LEU A 49 -13.01 66.21 4.50
C LEU A 49 -11.87 65.38 3.91
N LYS A 50 -10.66 65.95 3.77
CA LYS A 50 -9.46 65.18 3.37
C LYS A 50 -9.08 64.14 4.42
N VAL A 51 -9.11 64.51 5.70
CA VAL A 51 -8.81 63.59 6.81
C VAL A 51 -9.83 62.46 6.85
N ALA A 52 -11.13 62.79 6.82
CA ALA A 52 -12.19 61.78 6.81
C ALA A 52 -12.07 60.81 5.63
N LYS A 53 -11.70 61.30 4.43
CA LYS A 53 -11.48 60.45 3.26
C LYS A 53 -10.31 59.47 3.46
N HIS A 54 -9.22 59.93 4.08
CA HIS A 54 -8.07 59.09 4.41
C HIS A 54 -8.43 58.03 5.45
N ASP A 55 -9.17 58.40 6.51
CA ASP A 55 -9.60 57.48 7.56
C ASP A 55 -10.53 56.38 7.01
N ILE A 56 -11.44 56.73 6.10
CA ILE A 56 -12.29 55.75 5.40
C ILE A 56 -11.43 54.78 4.56
N SER A 57 -10.41 55.28 3.85
CA SER A 57 -9.50 54.44 3.07
C SER A 57 -8.77 53.43 3.96
N ASN A 58 -8.20 53.90 5.07
CA ASN A 58 -7.49 53.06 6.03
C ASN A 58 -8.41 52.02 6.68
N LYS A 59 -9.66 52.39 6.97
CA LYS A 59 -10.65 51.46 7.51
C LYS A 59 -10.95 50.32 6.53
N ASN A 60 -11.11 50.64 5.24
CA ASN A 60 -11.36 49.63 4.21
C ASN A 60 -10.16 48.68 4.05
N GLU A 61 -8.93 49.19 4.10
CA GLU A 61 -7.72 48.36 4.09
C GLU A 61 -7.64 47.45 5.33
N SER A 62 -7.96 47.99 6.52
CA SER A 62 -8.01 47.21 7.76
C SER A 62 -9.03 46.08 7.70
N GLU A 63 -10.23 46.34 7.15
CA GLU A 63 -11.25 45.31 6.95
C GLU A 63 -10.81 44.25 5.94
N SER A 64 -10.13 44.64 4.87
CA SER A 64 -9.58 43.72 3.87
C SER A 64 -8.51 42.80 4.48
N LEU A 65 -7.54 43.37 5.21
CA LEU A 65 -6.49 42.63 5.90
C LEU A 65 -7.06 41.67 6.94
N LYS A 66 -8.12 42.07 7.66
CA LYS A 66 -8.80 41.21 8.62
C LYS A 66 -9.43 39.98 7.95
N ARG A 67 -10.07 40.15 6.80
CA ARG A 67 -10.63 39.03 6.02
C ARG A 67 -9.53 38.07 5.54
N GLN A 68 -8.39 38.60 5.09
CA GLN A 68 -7.25 37.77 4.69
C GLN A 68 -6.68 36.98 5.86
N LEU A 69 -6.55 37.60 7.04
CA LEU A 69 -6.09 36.94 8.26
C LEU A 69 -7.02 35.80 8.67
N ASP A 70 -8.34 36.04 8.64
CA ASP A 70 -9.33 35.02 8.96
C ASP A 70 -9.30 33.84 7.98
N SER A 71 -9.05 34.11 6.70
CA SER A 71 -8.88 33.08 5.67
C SER A 71 -7.62 32.24 5.91
N LEU A 72 -6.47 32.87 6.13
CA LEU A 72 -5.21 32.19 6.43
C LEU A 72 -5.31 31.33 7.69
N LYS A 73 -6.03 31.81 8.71
CA LYS A 73 -6.24 31.07 9.95
C LYS A 73 -7.06 29.80 9.74
N LYS A 74 -8.07 29.86 8.86
CA LYS A 74 -8.86 28.67 8.48
C LYS A 74 -8.00 27.66 7.72
N GLU A 75 -7.22 28.09 6.73
CA GLU A 75 -6.31 27.20 5.99
C GLU A 75 -5.27 26.55 6.90
N HIS A 76 -4.63 27.33 7.78
CA HIS A 76 -3.65 26.81 8.73
C HIS A 76 -4.26 25.72 9.63
N ASN A 77 -5.48 25.93 10.12
CA ASN A 77 -6.17 24.92 10.93
C ASN A 77 -6.50 23.66 10.12
N GLY A 78 -6.96 23.81 8.87
CA GLY A 78 -7.21 22.69 7.97
C GLY A 78 -5.94 21.87 7.67
N LEU A 79 -4.83 22.56 7.43
CA LEU A 79 -3.54 21.92 7.18
C LEU A 79 -3.03 21.18 8.42
N LYS A 80 -3.18 21.78 9.61
CA LYS A 80 -2.82 21.15 10.89
C LYS A 80 -3.60 19.85 11.14
N THR A 81 -4.91 19.83 10.83
CA THR A 81 -5.72 18.62 10.94
C THR A 81 -5.28 17.54 9.95
N SER A 82 -4.99 17.93 8.70
CA SER A 82 -4.50 17.00 7.68
C SER A 82 -3.16 16.38 8.07
N TYR A 83 -2.22 17.19 8.57
CA TYR A 83 -0.92 16.73 9.05
C TYR A 83 -1.05 15.70 10.18
N SER A 84 -1.92 15.97 11.15
CA SER A 84 -2.16 15.05 12.28
C SER A 84 -2.75 13.71 11.80
N SER A 85 -3.64 13.75 10.81
CA SER A 85 -4.19 12.53 10.19
C SER A 85 -3.12 11.72 9.47
N MET A 86 -2.27 12.39 8.69
CA MET A 86 -1.19 11.74 7.93
C MET A 86 -0.11 11.15 8.85
N GLU A 87 0.17 11.80 9.98
CA GLU A 87 1.07 11.27 10.99
C GLU A 87 0.54 9.98 11.64
N ALA A 88 -0.77 9.92 11.90
CA ALA A 88 -1.43 8.71 12.40
C ALA A 88 -1.36 7.57 11.38
N GLU A 89 -1.62 7.85 10.09
CA GLU A 89 -1.54 6.88 9.01
C GLU A 89 -0.11 6.34 8.82
N LEU A 90 0.91 7.20 8.89
CA LEU A 90 2.32 6.78 8.84
C LEU A 90 2.70 5.87 10.00
N LYS A 91 2.17 6.12 11.20
CA LYS A 91 2.41 5.27 12.36
C LYS A 91 1.79 3.89 12.18
N GLU A 92 0.58 3.83 11.63
CA GLU A 92 -0.13 2.58 11.33
C GLU A 92 0.60 1.77 10.25
N LEU A 93 0.98 2.42 9.14
CA LEU A 93 1.76 1.78 8.07
C LEU A 93 3.10 1.21 8.57
N ARG A 94 3.78 1.90 9.49
CA ARG A 94 4.99 1.37 10.14
C ARG A 94 4.72 0.14 10.99
N ALA A 95 3.61 0.12 11.73
CA ALA A 95 3.22 -1.04 12.54
C ALA A 95 2.90 -2.25 11.65
N GLN A 96 2.16 -2.05 10.56
CA GLN A 96 1.84 -3.10 9.60
C GLN A 96 3.08 -3.67 8.91
N ASN A 97 4.02 -2.82 8.49
CA ASN A 97 5.28 -3.28 7.91
C ASN A 97 6.12 -4.11 8.90
N LYS A 98 6.15 -3.73 10.18
CA LYS A 98 6.83 -4.51 11.21
C LYS A 98 6.19 -5.89 11.39
N ALA A 99 4.85 -5.96 11.39
CA ALA A 99 4.12 -7.21 11.50
C ALA A 99 4.35 -8.14 10.28
N LEU A 100 4.34 -7.59 9.06
CA LEU A 100 4.63 -8.34 7.84
C LEU A 100 6.05 -8.91 7.84
N LYS A 101 7.03 -8.12 8.26
CA LYS A 101 8.42 -8.58 8.36
C LYS A 101 8.59 -9.75 9.35
N LEU A 102 7.88 -9.72 10.48
CA LEU A 102 7.88 -10.83 11.43
C LEU A 102 7.26 -12.10 10.84
N LYS A 103 6.14 -11.97 10.11
CA LYS A 103 5.51 -13.11 9.42
C LYS A 103 6.40 -13.71 8.34
N LEU A 104 7.10 -12.87 7.57
CA LEU A 104 8.03 -13.33 6.53
C LEU A 104 9.17 -14.17 7.14
N ASN A 105 9.83 -13.65 8.18
CA ASN A 105 10.92 -14.37 8.86
C ASN A 105 10.45 -15.71 9.46
N ALA A 106 9.23 -15.75 10.01
CA ALA A 106 8.63 -16.99 10.52
C ALA A 106 8.38 -18.00 9.39
N GLY A 107 7.89 -17.54 8.24
CA GLY A 107 7.70 -18.36 7.05
C GLY A 107 9.00 -18.92 6.48
N GLU A 108 10.05 -18.09 6.40
CA GLU A 108 11.39 -18.52 5.95
C GLU A 108 11.97 -19.61 6.86
N SER A 109 11.80 -19.47 8.17
CA SER A 109 12.26 -20.47 9.15
C SER A 109 11.55 -21.81 8.97
N SER A 110 10.23 -21.78 8.76
CA SER A 110 9.43 -22.98 8.49
C SER A 110 9.82 -23.63 7.16
N SER A 111 10.02 -22.85 6.10
CA SER A 111 10.45 -23.36 4.79
C SER A 111 11.82 -24.04 4.86
N THR A 112 12.75 -23.44 5.63
CA THR A 112 14.09 -24.00 5.82
C THR A 112 14.03 -25.35 6.55
N GLN A 113 13.09 -25.50 7.49
CA GLN A 113 12.89 -26.78 8.18
C GLN A 113 12.36 -27.86 7.22
N VAL A 114 11.37 -27.55 6.38
CA VAL A 114 10.81 -28.50 5.41
C VAL A 114 11.87 -28.97 4.42
N VAL A 115 12.73 -28.06 3.92
CA VAL A 115 13.83 -28.44 3.01
C VAL A 115 14.81 -29.41 3.70
N LYS A 116 15.18 -29.15 4.96
CA LYS A 116 16.04 -30.07 5.72
C LYS A 116 15.41 -31.44 5.93
N GLU A 117 14.10 -31.49 6.17
CA GLU A 117 13.38 -32.75 6.32
C GLU A 117 13.36 -33.53 4.99
N LEU A 118 13.15 -32.86 3.86
CA LEU A 118 13.23 -33.47 2.52
C LEU A 118 14.63 -34.03 2.22
N ASP A 119 15.69 -33.28 2.50
CA ASP A 119 17.07 -33.73 2.32
C ASP A 119 17.38 -34.97 3.17
N LEU A 120 16.89 -34.97 4.42
CA LEU A 120 17.00 -36.11 5.32
C LEU A 120 16.25 -37.33 4.77
N PHE A 121 15.04 -37.15 4.24
CA PHE A 121 14.27 -38.24 3.64
C PHE A 121 14.95 -38.79 2.37
N SER A 122 15.50 -37.92 1.51
CA SER A 122 16.28 -38.33 0.34
C SER A 122 17.47 -39.18 0.75
N THR A 123 18.25 -38.70 1.72
CA THR A 123 19.41 -39.44 2.27
C THR A 123 18.98 -40.78 2.86
N LYS A 124 17.84 -40.83 3.58
CA LYS A 124 17.32 -42.08 4.14
C LYS A 124 16.91 -43.06 3.05
N LEU A 125 16.29 -42.60 1.96
CA LEU A 125 15.92 -43.44 0.82
C LEU A 125 17.17 -44.01 0.14
N GLU A 126 18.19 -43.17 -0.10
CA GLU A 126 19.47 -43.60 -0.68
C GLU A 126 20.16 -44.67 0.19
N ILE A 127 20.24 -44.45 1.51
CA ILE A 127 20.83 -45.43 2.43
C ILE A 127 20.01 -46.72 2.45
N MET A 128 18.68 -46.65 2.44
CA MET A 128 17.84 -47.85 2.39
C MET A 128 18.05 -48.62 1.09
N GLU A 129 18.15 -47.95 -0.06
CA GLU A 129 18.44 -48.58 -1.35
C GLU A 129 19.81 -49.27 -1.32
N LEU A 130 20.84 -48.61 -0.79
CA LEU A 130 22.18 -49.20 -0.66
C LEU A 130 22.23 -50.41 0.27
N LEU A 131 21.47 -50.40 1.38
CA LEU A 131 21.48 -51.47 2.37
C LEU A 131 20.60 -52.67 1.98
N THR A 132 19.54 -52.44 1.20
CA THR A 132 18.51 -53.44 0.93
C THR A 132 18.37 -53.81 -0.54
N GLU A 133 19.08 -53.10 -1.42
CA GLU A 133 18.98 -53.21 -2.88
C GLU A 133 17.55 -52.98 -3.39
N LEU A 134 16.72 -52.28 -2.60
CA LEU A 134 15.31 -52.05 -2.83
C LEU A 134 15.02 -50.55 -2.91
N SER A 135 14.46 -50.10 -4.03
CA SER A 135 13.94 -48.74 -4.22
C SER A 135 12.44 -48.72 -4.41
N CYS A 136 11.77 -47.75 -3.80
CA CYS A 136 10.39 -47.40 -4.14
C CYS A 136 10.44 -46.31 -5.21
N ILE A 137 10.08 -46.65 -6.44
CA ILE A 137 10.08 -45.73 -7.59
C ILE A 137 8.88 -44.79 -7.51
N GLU A 138 7.71 -45.36 -7.21
CA GLU A 138 6.46 -44.62 -7.23
C GLU A 138 5.53 -45.10 -6.12
N TYR A 139 4.81 -44.15 -5.52
CA TYR A 139 3.77 -44.41 -4.55
C TYR A 139 2.48 -43.77 -5.04
N ILE A 140 1.44 -44.58 -5.18
CA ILE A 140 0.10 -44.15 -5.58
C ILE A 140 -0.88 -44.56 -4.50
N GLU A 141 -1.65 -43.60 -4.03
CA GLU A 141 -2.66 -43.80 -3.01
C GLU A 141 -4.06 -43.63 -3.60
N ASN A 142 -4.82 -44.73 -3.66
CA ASN A 142 -6.21 -44.74 -4.10
C ASN A 142 -7.16 -44.74 -2.89
N THR A 143 -8.47 -44.67 -3.13
CA THR A 143 -9.50 -44.76 -2.07
C THR A 143 -9.35 -46.01 -1.22
N ASP A 144 -9.08 -47.15 -1.86
CA ASP A 144 -9.14 -48.47 -1.22
C ASP A 144 -7.77 -49.14 -1.05
N ASN A 145 -6.75 -48.68 -1.79
CA ASN A 145 -5.46 -49.36 -1.89
C ASN A 145 -4.27 -48.40 -1.84
N LEU A 146 -3.17 -48.89 -1.28
CA LEU A 146 -1.82 -48.33 -1.38
C LEU A 146 -1.07 -49.13 -2.44
N ILE A 147 -0.54 -48.45 -3.46
CA ILE A 147 0.19 -49.08 -4.57
C ILE A 147 1.63 -48.58 -4.53
N PHE A 148 2.57 -49.51 -4.39
CA PHE A 148 3.99 -49.22 -4.40
C PHE A 148 4.63 -49.84 -5.64
N LYS A 149 5.21 -49.02 -6.53
CA LYS A 149 6.09 -49.49 -7.60
C LYS A 149 7.50 -49.63 -7.03
N MET A 150 7.94 -50.86 -6.89
CA MET A 150 9.22 -51.22 -6.30
C MET A 150 10.18 -51.66 -7.40
N ARG A 151 11.46 -51.39 -7.22
CA ARG A 151 12.55 -52.00 -7.97
C ARG A 151 13.48 -52.67 -6.98
N GLN A 152 13.74 -53.94 -7.21
CA GLN A 152 14.73 -54.68 -6.45
C GLN A 152 15.85 -55.09 -7.39
N SER A 153 17.06 -54.66 -7.07
CA SER A 153 18.27 -54.97 -7.82
C SER A 153 19.01 -56.11 -7.12
N GLY A 154 19.67 -56.95 -7.90
CA GLY A 154 20.71 -57.85 -7.42
C GLY A 154 22.01 -57.60 -8.18
N THR A 155 22.99 -58.49 -7.98
CA THR A 155 24.28 -58.41 -8.66
C THR A 155 24.19 -58.64 -10.17
N THR A 156 23.21 -59.44 -10.64
CA THR A 156 23.13 -59.90 -12.03
C THR A 156 21.94 -59.33 -12.81
N CYS A 157 20.83 -59.04 -12.13
CA CYS A 157 19.59 -58.56 -12.72
C CYS A 157 18.77 -57.73 -11.73
N SER A 158 17.83 -56.95 -12.25
CA SER A 158 16.88 -56.16 -11.46
C SER A 158 15.44 -56.50 -11.87
N LEU A 159 14.52 -56.44 -10.91
CA LEU A 159 13.11 -56.66 -11.12
C LEU A 159 12.29 -55.46 -10.64
N THR A 160 11.49 -54.91 -11.55
CA THR A 160 10.45 -53.94 -11.25
C THR A 160 9.12 -54.65 -10.99
N TYR A 161 8.40 -54.26 -9.95
CA TYR A 161 7.11 -54.85 -9.59
C TYR A 161 6.23 -53.89 -8.80
N ARG A 162 4.94 -54.20 -8.69
CA ARG A 162 3.98 -53.46 -7.86
C ARG A 162 3.50 -54.30 -6.69
N LEU A 163 3.38 -53.66 -5.53
CA LEU A 163 2.73 -54.20 -4.35
C LEU A 163 1.45 -53.39 -4.10
N LEU A 164 0.31 -54.06 -4.07
CA LEU A 164 -0.97 -53.46 -3.74
C LEU A 164 -1.39 -53.95 -2.35
N ILE A 165 -1.68 -53.00 -1.47
CA ILE A 165 -2.06 -53.25 -0.08
C ILE A 165 -3.41 -52.58 0.17
N SER A 166 -4.41 -53.34 0.62
CA SER A 166 -5.71 -52.77 0.96
C SER A 166 -5.62 -51.89 2.22
N LYS A 167 -6.29 -50.75 2.20
CA LYS A 167 -6.39 -49.82 3.35
C LYS A 167 -7.33 -50.33 4.43
N SER A 168 -8.37 -51.09 4.04
CA SER A 168 -9.40 -51.56 4.97
C SER A 168 -8.85 -52.65 5.90
N GLU A 169 -8.09 -53.58 5.34
CA GLU A 169 -7.44 -54.67 6.10
C GLU A 169 -6.09 -55.02 5.46
N VAL A 170 -4.99 -54.87 6.21
CA VAL A 170 -3.63 -55.22 5.75
C VAL A 170 -3.38 -56.72 5.94
N THR A 171 -4.29 -57.55 5.41
CA THR A 171 -4.25 -59.00 5.55
C THR A 171 -3.50 -59.64 4.39
N GLU A 172 -3.74 -59.17 3.16
CA GLU A 172 -3.15 -59.70 1.93
C GLU A 172 -2.44 -58.59 1.14
N ILE A 173 -1.39 -59.00 0.43
CA ILE A 173 -0.61 -58.16 -0.47
C ILE A 173 -0.69 -58.80 -1.85
N VAL A 174 -1.05 -58.00 -2.85
CA VAL A 174 -1.04 -58.42 -4.26
C VAL A 174 0.27 -57.96 -4.90
N TYR A 175 1.03 -58.90 -5.39
CA TYR A 175 2.27 -58.69 -6.13
C TYR A 175 2.01 -58.83 -7.63
N ILE A 176 2.50 -57.86 -8.41
CA ILE A 176 2.38 -57.82 -9.86
C ILE A 176 3.75 -57.49 -10.45
N PRO A 177 4.48 -58.42 -11.07
CA PRO A 177 5.74 -58.12 -11.73
C PRO A 177 5.52 -57.24 -12.97
N SER A 178 6.38 -56.24 -13.16
CA SER A 178 6.43 -55.39 -14.35
C SER A 178 7.55 -55.89 -15.26
N ILE A 179 7.27 -56.93 -16.04
CA ILE A 179 8.26 -57.61 -16.89
C ILE A 179 8.46 -56.87 -18.23
N ASP A 180 7.44 -56.12 -18.65
CA ASP A 180 7.37 -55.48 -19.98
C ASP A 180 7.63 -53.96 -19.95
N ASP A 181 7.71 -53.32 -18.78
CA ASP A 181 7.84 -51.86 -18.64
C ASP A 181 9.29 -51.35 -18.81
N ASP A 182 10.28 -52.26 -18.77
CA ASP A 182 11.74 -52.07 -18.94
C ASP A 182 12.20 -51.54 -20.32
N ALA A 183 11.44 -51.78 -21.40
CA ALA A 183 11.93 -52.02 -22.78
C ALA A 183 12.60 -50.87 -23.59
N GLU A 184 13.17 -49.84 -22.95
CA GLU A 184 13.81 -48.74 -23.67
C GLU A 184 15.35 -48.83 -23.75
N ASP A 185 16.05 -49.70 -23.00
CA ASP A 185 17.52 -49.81 -23.08
C ASP A 185 18.03 -51.23 -22.71
N ASP A 186 18.41 -52.06 -23.70
CA ASP A 186 19.19 -53.31 -23.52
C ASP A 186 18.51 -54.50 -22.76
N ASP A 187 17.17 -54.49 -22.64
CA ASP A 187 16.40 -55.34 -21.70
C ASP A 187 16.17 -56.81 -22.09
N GLY A 188 16.51 -57.19 -23.33
CA GLY A 188 16.42 -58.59 -23.75
C GLY A 188 17.30 -59.50 -22.91
N GLU A 189 18.46 -58.99 -22.47
CA GLU A 189 19.40 -59.74 -21.63
C GLU A 189 18.93 -59.82 -20.16
N ASN A 190 18.35 -58.75 -19.61
CA ASN A 190 17.81 -58.74 -18.24
C ASN A 190 16.64 -59.72 -18.10
N LEU A 191 15.71 -59.74 -19.06
CA LEU A 191 14.58 -60.67 -19.06
C LEU A 191 15.03 -62.13 -19.10
N LEU A 192 16.04 -62.45 -19.91
CA LEU A 192 16.62 -63.80 -19.98
C LEU A 192 17.30 -64.19 -18.66
N LYS A 193 17.98 -63.25 -17.98
CA LYS A 193 18.57 -63.46 -16.65
C LYS A 193 17.49 -63.67 -15.59
N LEU A 194 16.44 -62.86 -15.59
CA LEU A 194 15.30 -62.99 -14.67
C LEU A 194 14.65 -64.37 -14.79
N LYS A 195 14.34 -64.82 -16.01
CA LYS A 195 13.78 -66.16 -16.27
C LYS A 195 14.69 -67.31 -15.83
N LYS A 196 16.01 -67.08 -15.76
CA LYS A 196 16.99 -68.08 -15.33
C LYS A 196 17.17 -68.09 -13.81
N CYS A 197 17.11 -66.93 -13.17
CA CYS A 197 17.45 -66.76 -11.75
C CYS A 197 16.22 -66.83 -10.83
N LEU A 198 15.05 -66.40 -11.32
CA LEU A 198 13.78 -66.42 -10.59
C LEU A 198 13.01 -67.73 -10.81
N PRO A 199 12.35 -68.27 -9.77
CA PRO A 199 11.31 -69.28 -9.95
C PRO A 199 10.12 -68.75 -10.78
N ASP A 200 9.50 -69.62 -11.58
CA ASP A 200 8.38 -69.28 -12.47
C ASP A 200 7.25 -68.53 -11.77
N TYR A 201 6.90 -68.93 -10.53
CA TYR A 201 5.81 -68.28 -9.79
C TYR A 201 6.09 -66.82 -9.42
N LEU A 202 7.36 -66.38 -9.39
CA LEU A 202 7.70 -64.95 -9.17
C LEU A 202 7.59 -64.13 -10.45
N LEU A 203 7.37 -64.76 -11.60
CA LEU A 203 7.08 -64.07 -12.87
C LEU A 203 5.58 -63.87 -13.08
N ASP A 204 4.75 -64.48 -12.24
CA ASP A 204 3.30 -64.36 -12.25
C ASP A 204 2.79 -63.45 -11.13
N ASN A 205 1.53 -63.04 -11.24
CA ASN A 205 0.85 -62.30 -10.18
C ASN A 205 0.62 -63.22 -8.97
N LEU A 206 0.98 -62.72 -7.78
CA LEU A 206 0.83 -63.46 -6.53
C LEU A 206 -0.05 -62.68 -5.56
N THR A 207 -0.77 -63.40 -4.72
CA THR A 207 -1.41 -62.84 -3.54
C THR A 207 -0.93 -63.63 -2.35
N PHE A 208 -0.42 -62.94 -1.34
CA PHE A 208 0.11 -63.58 -0.14
C PHE A 208 -0.19 -62.76 1.13
N PRO A 209 -0.24 -63.41 2.30
CA PRO A 209 -0.50 -62.72 3.56
C PRO A 209 0.61 -61.71 3.92
N SER A 210 0.24 -60.55 4.46
CA SER A 210 1.18 -59.45 4.75
C SER A 210 2.33 -59.84 5.70
N ASN A 211 2.09 -60.76 6.63
CA ASN A 211 3.12 -61.30 7.53
C ASN A 211 4.23 -62.08 6.81
N THR A 212 4.05 -62.45 5.55
CA THR A 212 5.05 -63.15 4.73
C THR A 212 5.87 -62.21 3.83
N LEU A 213 5.60 -60.90 3.83
CA LEU A 213 6.30 -59.92 2.98
C LEU A 213 7.82 -59.97 3.13
N TYR A 214 8.30 -60.11 4.36
CA TYR A 214 9.74 -60.24 4.63
C TYR A 214 10.34 -61.50 4.00
N ASN A 215 9.61 -62.63 4.04
CA ASN A 215 10.05 -63.87 3.41
C ASN A 215 10.03 -63.77 1.87
N PHE A 216 9.02 -63.10 1.32
CA PHE A 216 8.92 -62.77 -0.10
C PHE A 216 10.14 -61.95 -0.55
N TYR A 217 10.42 -60.83 0.14
CA TYR A 217 11.58 -59.97 -0.12
C TYR A 217 12.90 -60.75 -0.10
N ASN A 218 13.12 -61.56 0.94
CA ASN A 218 14.35 -62.36 1.05
C ASN A 218 14.47 -63.41 -0.05
N LYS A 219 13.35 -64.02 -0.46
CA LYS A 219 13.33 -65.01 -1.54
C LYS A 219 13.70 -64.34 -2.87
N LEU A 220 13.19 -63.13 -3.10
CA LEU A 220 13.47 -62.34 -4.28
C LEU A 220 14.95 -61.89 -4.30
N ALA A 221 15.45 -61.31 -3.20
CA ALA A 221 16.85 -60.89 -3.03
C ALA A 221 17.82 -62.03 -3.30
N ARG A 222 17.58 -63.20 -2.70
CA ARG A 222 18.43 -64.39 -2.90
C ARG A 222 18.38 -64.93 -4.31
N SER A 223 17.30 -64.69 -5.06
CA SER A 223 17.16 -65.18 -6.42
C SER A 223 17.83 -64.23 -7.42
N LEU A 224 17.71 -62.92 -7.21
CA LEU A 224 18.38 -61.89 -8.04
C LEU A 224 19.91 -61.84 -7.84
N ASN A 225 20.40 -62.34 -6.70
CA ASN A 225 21.83 -62.43 -6.39
C ASN A 225 22.47 -63.80 -6.73
N LYS A 226 21.77 -64.66 -7.49
CA LYS A 226 22.35 -65.88 -8.07
C LYS A 226 23.07 -65.58 -9.37
#